data_AF-A0A450UPL0-F1
#
_entry.id   AF-A0A450UPL0-F1
#
_cell.length_a   1.000
_cell.length_b   1.000
_cell.length_c   1.000
_cell.angle_alpha   90.00
_cell.angle_beta   90.00
_cell.angle_gamma   90.00
#
_symmetry.space_group_name_H-M   'P 1'
#
loop_
_entity.id
_entity.type
_entity.pdbx_description
1 polymer ?
#
loop_
_entity_poly.entity_id
_entity_poly.type
_entity_poly.pdbx_seq_one_letter_code
_entity_poly.pdbx_strand_id
1 'polypeptide(L)' 'MRKTVYLDTTIPSYLFDERESIRIYVDITKKWWDEERQRFDLWMSGETAAELRNEGVKRFV' A
#
# COMPACT_ATOMS: atom_id res chain seq x y z
N MET A 1 -15.62 18.10 1.04
CA MET A 1 -15.08 16.85 1.60
C MET A 1 -14.37 16.11 0.49
N ARG A 2 -13.17 15.57 0.74
CA ARG A 2 -12.49 14.72 -0.24
C ARG A 2 -13.16 13.35 -0.24
N LYS A 3 -13.02 12.60 -1.34
CA LYS A 3 -13.50 11.21 -1.35
C LYS A 3 -12.58 10.37 -0.47
N THR A 4 -13.16 9.46 0.30
CA THR A 4 -12.39 8.52 1.11
C THR A 4 -11.99 7.32 0.24
N VAL A 5 -10.72 6.92 0.34
CA VAL A 5 -10.19 5.70 -0.29
C VAL A 5 -9.67 4.79 0.80
N TYR A 6 -10.08 3.53 0.74
CA TYR A 6 -9.53 2.48 1.59
C TYR A 6 -8.20 2.00 1.02
N LEU A 7 -7.19 1.93 1.89
CA LEU A 7 -5.92 1.30 1.61
C LEU A 7 -5.96 -0.13 2.12
N ASP A 8 -6.04 -1.07 1.17
CA ASP A 8 -5.78 -2.49 1.41
C ASP A 8 -4.29 -2.73 1.67
N THR A 9 -3.90 -3.84 2.32
CA THR A 9 -2.50 -4.14 2.67
C THR A 9 -1.58 -4.19 1.47
N THR A 10 -2.10 -4.61 0.32
CA THR A 10 -1.35 -4.66 -0.93
C THR A 10 -0.74 -3.31 -1.34
N ILE A 11 -1.38 -2.18 -1.01
CA ILE A 11 -0.89 -0.83 -1.36
C ILE A 11 0.42 -0.50 -0.63
N PRO A 12 0.48 -0.47 0.72
CA PRO A 12 1.73 -0.30 1.44
C PRO A 12 2.75 -1.40 1.12
N SER A 13 2.33 -2.67 0.93
CA SER A 13 3.28 -3.72 0.53
C SER A 13 3.99 -3.37 -0.79
N TYR A 14 3.26 -2.89 -1.82
CA TYR A 14 3.88 -2.44 -3.08
C TYR A 14 4.67 -1.13 -2.96
N LEU A 15 4.30 -0.22 -2.05
CA LEU A 15 5.07 1.02 -1.83
C LEU A 15 6.51 0.73 -1.37
N PHE A 16 6.70 -0.33 -0.59
CA PHE A 16 7.98 -0.73 -0.03
C PHE A 16 8.60 -1.96 -0.70
N ASP A 17 8.01 -2.47 -1.79
CA ASP A 17 8.56 -3.60 -2.53
C ASP A 17 9.63 -3.16 -3.55
N GLU A 18 10.55 -4.08 -3.83
CA GLU A 18 11.70 -3.90 -4.75
C GLU A 18 11.86 -5.09 -5.72
N ARG A 19 10.97 -6.10 -5.66
CA ARG A 19 11.04 -7.30 -6.51
C ARG A 19 10.74 -6.94 -7.97
N GLU A 20 11.69 -7.24 -8.85
CA GLU A 20 11.57 -7.00 -10.29
C GLU A 20 10.34 -7.69 -10.92
N SER A 21 9.96 -8.87 -10.42
CA SER A 21 8.83 -9.64 -10.94
C SER A 21 7.47 -8.94 -10.83
N ILE A 22 7.36 -7.93 -9.95
CA ILE A 22 6.14 -7.16 -9.72
C ILE A 22 6.37 -5.64 -9.91
N ARG A 23 7.46 -5.25 -10.58
CA ARG A 23 7.86 -3.84 -10.72
C ARG A 23 6.76 -2.95 -11.29
N ILE A 24 5.96 -3.47 -12.23
CA ILE A 24 4.83 -2.71 -12.79
C ILE A 24 3.82 -2.25 -11.72
N TYR A 25 3.53 -3.09 -10.71
CA TYR A 25 2.61 -2.74 -9.63
C TYR A 25 3.25 -1.77 -8.64
N VAL A 26 4.55 -1.93 -8.38
CA VAL A 26 5.35 -1.00 -7.57
C VAL A 26 5.34 0.39 -8.20
N ASP A 27 5.66 0.48 -9.49
CA ASP A 27 5.75 1.75 -10.22
C ASP A 27 4.39 2.46 -10.28
N ILE A 28 3.31 1.74 -10.58
CA ILE A 28 1.95 2.30 -10.59
C ILE A 28 1.56 2.79 -9.20
N THR A 29 1.82 1.98 -8.16
CA THR A 29 1.46 2.32 -6.78
C THR A 29 2.21 3.56 -6.30
N LYS A 30 3.53 3.63 -6.54
CA LYS A 30 4.36 4.78 -6.18
C LYS A 30 3.93 6.04 -6.91
N LYS A 31 3.68 5.95 -8.22
CA LYS A 31 3.21 7.09 -9.00
C LYS A 31 1.89 7.64 -8.48
N TRP A 32 0.90 6.77 -8.25
CA TRP A 32 -0.39 7.19 -7.69
C TRP A 32 -0.24 7.81 -6.29
N TRP A 33 0.63 7.23 -5.46
CA TRP A 33 0.90 7.73 -4.12
C TRP A 33 1.46 9.16 -4.14
N ASP A 34 2.39 9.45 -5.05
CA ASP A 34 3.02 10.77 -5.14
C ASP A 34 2.10 11.81 -5.79
N GLU A 35 1.38 11.43 -6.85
CA GLU A 35 0.61 12.38 -7.67
C GLU A 35 -0.83 12.58 -7.19
N GLU A 36 -1.49 11.52 -6.72
CA GLU A 36 -2.94 11.49 -6.55
C GLU A 36 -3.40 11.37 -5.10
N ARG A 37 -2.62 10.75 -4.19
CA ARG A 37 -3.08 10.49 -2.79
C ARG A 37 -3.57 11.75 -2.07
N GLN A 38 -2.96 12.90 -2.36
CA GLN A 38 -3.26 14.19 -1.75
C GLN A 38 -4.69 14.67 -2.03
N ARG A 39 -5.37 14.06 -3.02
CA ARG A 39 -6.75 14.38 -3.42
C ARG A 39 -7.80 13.61 -2.63
N PHE A 40 -7.38 12.64 -1.82
CA PHE A 40 -8.26 11.72 -1.08
C PHE A 40 -8.01 11.81 0.43
N ASP A 41 -9.03 11.44 1.19
CA ASP A 41 -8.87 11.11 2.61
C ASP A 41 -8.56 9.61 2.68
N LEU A 42 -7.37 9.27 3.18
CA LEU A 42 -6.90 7.88 3.22
C LEU A 42 -7.39 7.20 4.49
N TRP A 43 -8.01 6.03 4.35
CA TRP A 43 -8.45 5.21 5.47
C TRP A 43 -7.81 3.81 5.41
N MET A 44 -7.48 3.26 6.57
CA MET A 44 -6.91 1.91 6.72
C MET A 44 -7.57 1.26 7.93
N SER A 45 -7.89 -0.03 7.82
CA SER A 45 -8.48 -0.80 8.90
C SER A 45 -7.43 -1.18 9.96
N GLY A 46 -7.88 -1.52 11.17
CA GLY A 46 -6.98 -2.00 12.22
C GLY A 46 -6.35 -3.35 11.84
N GLU A 47 -7.08 -4.16 11.09
CA GLU A 47 -6.70 -5.45 10.55
C GLU A 47 -5.58 -5.30 9.53
N THR A 48 -5.71 -4.36 8.58
CA THR A 48 -4.66 -4.04 7.60
C THR A 48 -3.39 -3.57 8.28
N ALA A 49 -3.51 -2.71 9.30
CA ALA A 49 -2.36 -2.27 10.07
C ALA A 49 -1.71 -3.41 10.88
N ALA A 50 -2.51 -4.34 11.41
CA ALA A 50 -2.03 -5.51 12.12
C ALA A 50 -1.33 -6.51 11.19
N GLU A 51 -1.84 -6.71 9.97
CA GLU A 51 -1.21 -7.54 8.94
C GLU A 51 0.17 -6.99 8.58
N LEU A 52 0.30 -5.69 8.26
CA LEU A 52 1.61 -5.07 7.95
C LEU A 52 2.63 -5.22 9.07
N ARG A 53 2.19 -5.12 10.34
CA ARG A 53 3.07 -5.33 11.50
C ARG A 53 3.52 -6.79 11.61
N ASN A 54 2.66 -7.73 11.25
CA ASN A 54 2.93 -9.17 11.35
C ASN A 54 3.61 -9.75 10.09
N GLU A 55 3.50 -9.11 8.93
CA GLU A 55 4.22 -9.47 7.69
C GLU A 55 5.74 -9.35 7.85
N GLY A 56 6.23 -8.47 8.74
CA GLY A 56 7.63 -8.46 9.15
C GLY A 56 8.10 -9.75 9.84
N VAL A 57 7.17 -10.55 10.38
CA VAL A 57 7.44 -11.85 11.03
C VAL A 57 7.18 -13.02 10.08
N LYS A 58 6.25 -12.87 9.13
CA LYS A 58 5.95 -13.84 8.09
C LYS A 58 6.56 -13.43 6.76
N ARG A 59 7.89 -13.34 6.70
CA ARG A 59 8.59 -13.23 5.42
C ARG A 59 8.27 -14.50 4.63
N PHE A 60 7.45 -14.31 3.60
CA PHE A 60 6.94 -15.27 2.63
C PHE A 60 7.84 -16.50 2.46
N VAL A 61 7.29 -17.66 2.81
CA VAL A 61 7.76 -18.98 2.36
C VAL A 61 7.54 -19.07 0.85
#